data_AF-A0A2K6EZR4-F1
#
_entry.id   AF-A0A2K6EZR4-F1
#
_cell.length_a   1.000
_cell.length_b   1.000
_cell.length_c   1.000
_cell.angle_alpha   90.00
_cell.angle_beta   90.00
_cell.angle_gamma   90.00
#
_symmetry.space_group_name_H-M   'P 1'
#
loop_
_entity.id
_entity.type
_entity.pdbx_description
1 polymer ?
#
loop_
_entity_poly.entity_id
_entity_poly.type
_entity_poly.pdbx_seq_one_letter_code
_entity_poly.pdbx_strand_id
1 'polypeptide(L)'
;MSVLRPMDKLPGLNTATILLVGTEDALLQQLADSMLKEDCASELKVHLARSLPLSANVNRPRIDLIVFVVNLHSKYSLQNTEESLHHVDTSFFLGKVCFLATGGGRLPSRHGPAPGAHAADLRWPHARCLSPESAVPDEELREPLP
;
A
#
# COMPACT_ATOMS: atom_id res chain seq x y z
N MET A 1 13.91 18.95 -2.14
CA MET A 1 13.78 17.48 -2.09
C MET A 1 12.94 17.04 -3.28
N SER A 2 13.34 16.01 -4.04
CA SER A 2 12.60 15.54 -5.20
C SER A 2 11.36 14.75 -4.77
N VAL A 3 10.21 15.10 -5.33
CA VAL A 3 8.92 14.44 -5.08
C VAL A 3 8.49 13.70 -6.35
N LEU A 4 8.10 12.45 -6.18
CA LEU A 4 7.48 11.59 -7.17
C LEU A 4 6.08 12.12 -7.47
N ARG A 5 5.96 12.92 -8.54
CA ARG A 5 4.69 13.48 -9.00
C ARG A 5 4.03 12.58 -10.05
N PRO A 6 2.70 12.57 -10.17
CA PRO A 6 2.04 12.03 -11.34
C PRO A 6 2.58 12.75 -12.58
N MET A 7 2.82 12.02 -13.66
CA MET A 7 3.28 12.64 -14.90
C MET A 7 2.07 13.13 -15.69
N ASP A 8 2.13 14.35 -16.24
CA ASP A 8 1.13 14.94 -17.14
C ASP A 8 1.15 14.31 -18.56
N LYS A 9 1.56 13.06 -18.65
CA LYS A 9 1.49 12.27 -19.89
C LYS A 9 0.10 11.63 -19.95
N LEU A 10 -0.52 11.61 -21.12
CA LEU A 10 -1.74 10.82 -21.31
C LEU A 10 -1.44 9.33 -21.04
N PRO A 11 -2.38 8.58 -20.43
CA PRO A 11 -2.26 7.14 -20.36
C PRO A 11 -2.07 6.57 -21.78
N GLY A 12 -1.13 5.64 -21.94
CA GLY A 12 -1.05 4.85 -23.16
C GLY A 12 -2.34 4.04 -23.31
N LEU A 13 -2.78 3.85 -24.56
CA LEU A 13 -3.95 3.02 -24.85
C LEU A 13 -3.76 1.64 -24.24
N ASN A 14 -4.64 1.27 -23.31
CA ASN A 14 -4.71 -0.07 -22.74
C ASN A 14 -3.40 -0.53 -22.04
N THR A 15 -2.61 0.39 -21.51
CA THR A 15 -1.40 0.08 -20.74
C THR A 15 -1.57 0.54 -19.28
N ALA A 16 -1.15 -0.28 -18.32
CA ALA A 16 -1.09 0.07 -16.91
C ALA A 16 0.33 -0.13 -16.37
N THR A 17 0.84 0.82 -15.59
CA THR A 17 2.20 0.78 -15.04
C THR A 17 2.18 0.79 -13.51
N ILE A 18 2.71 -0.26 -12.91
CA ILE A 18 2.78 -0.45 -11.46
C ILE A 18 4.23 -0.29 -10.99
N LEU A 19 4.46 0.49 -9.94
CA LEU A 19 5.74 0.61 -9.26
C LEU A 19 5.69 -0.17 -7.94
N LEU A 20 6.47 -1.23 -7.82
CA LEU A 20 6.68 -1.94 -6.57
C LEU A 20 7.89 -1.34 -5.84
N VAL A 21 7.70 -0.89 -4.60
CA VAL A 21 8.73 -0.30 -3.75
C VAL A 21 8.95 -1.17 -2.53
N GLY A 22 10.18 -1.66 -2.32
CA GLY A 22 10.50 -2.50 -1.17
C GLY A 22 11.98 -2.89 -1.13
N THR A 23 12.43 -3.35 0.02
CA THR A 23 13.86 -3.63 0.26
C THR A 23 14.30 -5.01 -0.23
N GLU A 24 13.35 -5.93 -0.44
CA GLU A 24 13.59 -7.33 -0.77
C GLU A 24 13.38 -7.60 -2.28
N ASP A 25 14.44 -7.44 -3.08
CA ASP A 25 14.36 -7.59 -4.55
C ASP A 25 13.76 -8.93 -5.00
N ALA A 26 14.10 -10.04 -4.33
CA ALA A 26 13.59 -11.36 -4.68
C ALA A 26 12.06 -11.46 -4.51
N LEU A 27 11.51 -10.86 -3.45
CA LEU A 27 10.07 -10.84 -3.21
C LEU A 27 9.36 -9.92 -4.22
N LEU A 28 9.96 -8.77 -4.50
CA LEU A 28 9.46 -7.84 -5.51
C LEU A 28 9.41 -8.47 -6.90
N GLN A 29 10.48 -9.17 -7.30
CA GLN A 29 10.54 -9.88 -8.58
C GLN A 29 9.51 -11.01 -8.65
N GLN A 30 9.41 -11.84 -7.60
CA GLN A 30 8.44 -12.93 -7.57
C GLN A 30 6.99 -12.41 -7.64
N LEU A 31 6.70 -11.27 -7.00
CA LEU A 31 5.40 -10.61 -7.10
C LEU A 31 5.16 -10.08 -8.52
N ALA A 32 6.15 -9.41 -9.13
CA ALA A 32 6.06 -8.93 -10.50
C ALA A 32 5.81 -10.07 -11.49
N ASP A 33 6.55 -11.17 -11.39
CA ASP A 33 6.39 -12.34 -12.23
C ASP A 33 5.00 -12.96 -12.06
N SER A 34 4.48 -12.99 -10.84
CA SER A 34 3.13 -13.50 -10.55
C SER A 34 2.05 -12.61 -11.17
N MET A 35 2.22 -11.29 -11.14
CA MET A 35 1.28 -10.34 -11.76
C MET A 35 1.31 -10.40 -13.29
N LEU A 36 2.47 -10.69 -13.88
CA LEU A 36 2.66 -10.81 -15.33
C LEU A 36 2.31 -12.21 -15.87
N LYS A 37 2.06 -13.19 -15.00
CA LYS A 37 1.77 -14.57 -15.38
C LYS A 37 0.37 -14.75 -15.97
N GLU A 38 -0.60 -13.98 -15.49
CA GLU A 38 -1.98 -14.05 -15.97
C GLU A 38 -2.21 -13.07 -17.12
N ASP A 39 -2.88 -13.55 -18.15
CA ASP A 39 -3.19 -12.73 -19.32
C ASP A 39 -4.23 -11.67 -18.95
N CYS A 40 -3.85 -10.41 -19.10
CA CYS A 40 -4.69 -9.26 -18.78
C CYS A 40 -5.19 -8.62 -20.08
N ALA A 41 -6.40 -8.06 -20.04
CA ALA A 41 -6.94 -7.30 -21.17
C ALA A 41 -6.06 -6.07 -21.52
N SER A 42 -5.27 -5.58 -20.56
CA SER A 42 -4.35 -4.44 -20.68
C SER A 42 -2.88 -4.88 -20.59
N GLU A 43 -2.01 -4.18 -21.31
CA GLU A 43 -0.55 -4.35 -21.21
C GLU A 43 -0.08 -3.88 -19.82
N LEU A 44 0.35 -4.82 -18.97
CA LEU A 44 0.84 -4.52 -17.64
C LEU A 44 2.36 -4.33 -17.65
N LYS A 45 2.84 -3.20 -17.14
CA LYS A 45 4.27 -2.89 -16.93
C LYS A 45 4.56 -2.81 -15.45
N VAL A 46 5.57 -3.54 -14.99
CA VAL A 46 5.97 -3.52 -13.58
C VAL A 46 7.38 -2.96 -13.47
N HIS A 47 7.56 -1.93 -12.64
CA HIS A 47 8.85 -1.38 -12.27
C HIS A 47 9.14 -1.68 -10.82
N LEU A 48 10.40 -1.99 -10.52
CA LEU A 48 10.88 -2.27 -9.17
C LEU A 48 11.75 -1.10 -8.70
N ALA A 49 11.62 -0.73 -7.44
CA ALA A 49 12.50 0.23 -6.79
C ALA A 49 12.75 -0.19 -5.34
N ARG A 50 13.98 0.04 -4.86
CA ARG A 50 14.32 -0.23 -3.45
C ARG A 50 13.79 0.85 -2.51
N SER A 51 13.83 2.10 -2.96
CA SER A 51 13.42 3.27 -2.19
C SER A 51 13.04 4.42 -3.12
N LEU A 52 12.47 5.48 -2.53
CA LEU A 52 12.22 6.75 -3.19
C LEU A 52 13.10 7.85 -2.55
N PRO A 53 13.46 8.91 -3.30
CA PRO A 53 13.03 9.23 -4.65
C PRO A 53 13.77 8.42 -5.71
N LEU A 54 13.10 8.14 -6.85
CA LEU A 54 13.78 7.58 -8.01
C LEU A 54 14.86 8.56 -8.49
N SER A 55 16.02 8.05 -8.92
CA SER A 55 17.03 8.88 -9.57
C SER A 55 16.39 9.63 -10.75
N ALA A 56 16.77 10.89 -10.95
CA ALA A 56 16.16 11.78 -11.94
C ALA A 56 16.45 11.28 -13.36
N ASN A 57 15.67 10.32 -13.84
CA ASN A 57 15.77 9.78 -15.18
C ASN A 57 14.86 10.57 -16.12
N VAL A 58 15.42 11.07 -17.21
CA VAL A 58 14.75 11.87 -18.25
C VAL A 58 13.59 11.13 -18.94
N ASN A 59 13.55 9.79 -18.85
CA ASN A 59 12.47 8.98 -19.41
C ASN A 59 11.65 8.25 -18.34
N ARG A 60 11.18 8.99 -17.33
CA ARG A 60 10.30 8.41 -16.31
C ARG A 60 8.94 8.00 -16.93
N PRO A 61 8.52 6.73 -16.78
CA PRO A 61 7.19 6.30 -17.21
C PRO A 61 6.11 6.92 -16.33
N ARG A 62 4.88 7.02 -16.86
CA ARG A 62 3.71 7.38 -16.06
C ARG A 62 3.41 6.21 -15.13
N ILE A 63 3.20 6.48 -13.85
CA ILE A 63 2.91 5.47 -12.84
C ILE A 63 1.43 5.54 -12.50
N ASP A 64 0.73 4.41 -12.61
CA ASP A 64 -0.69 4.27 -12.32
C ASP A 64 -0.95 3.88 -10.87
N LEU A 65 -0.09 3.01 -10.32
CA LEU A 65 -0.17 2.49 -8.96
C LEU A 65 1.22 2.36 -8.35
N ILE A 66 1.36 2.73 -7.08
CA ILE A 66 2.55 2.48 -6.26
C ILE A 66 2.17 1.45 -5.21
N VAL A 67 2.93 0.37 -5.09
CA VAL A 67 2.75 -0.64 -4.04
C VAL A 67 3.97 -0.65 -3.15
N PHE A 68 3.81 -0.28 -1.89
CA PHE A 68 4.85 -0.42 -0.87
C PHE A 68 4.79 -1.82 -0.28
N VAL A 69 5.82 -2.62 -0.54
CA VAL A 69 5.98 -3.96 0.03
C VAL A 69 6.79 -3.83 1.31
N VAL A 70 6.10 -4.02 2.44
CA VAL A 70 6.66 -3.81 3.78
C VAL A 70 6.88 -5.16 4.45
N ASN A 71 8.12 -5.48 4.78
CA ASN A 71 8.46 -6.68 5.55
C ASN A 71 8.43 -6.38 7.04
N LEU A 72 7.42 -6.91 7.74
CA LEU A 72 7.22 -6.64 9.17
C LEU A 72 8.28 -7.28 10.08
N HIS A 73 9.10 -8.20 9.56
CA HIS A 73 10.24 -8.75 10.30
C HIS A 73 11.49 -7.86 10.19
N SER A 74 11.50 -6.88 9.30
CA SER A 74 12.64 -6.02 9.02
C SER A 74 12.33 -4.58 9.42
N LYS A 75 12.92 -4.12 10.53
CA LYS A 75 12.84 -2.71 10.94
C LYS A 75 13.32 -1.77 9.84
N TYR A 76 14.33 -2.19 9.09
CA TYR A 76 14.85 -1.44 7.94
C TYR A 76 13.81 -1.29 6.82
N SER A 77 13.03 -2.34 6.52
CA SER A 77 11.96 -2.28 5.51
C SER A 77 10.88 -1.24 5.88
N LEU A 78 10.51 -1.18 7.16
CA LEU A 78 9.57 -0.18 7.68
C LEU A 78 10.15 1.24 7.58
N GLN A 79 11.38 1.47 8.08
CA GLN A 79 12.03 2.79 8.02
C GLN A 79 12.21 3.27 6.57
N ASN A 80 12.63 2.38 5.67
CA ASN A 80 12.77 2.69 4.25
C ASN A 80 11.43 3.09 3.61
N THR A 81 10.33 2.45 4.04
CA THR A 81 8.98 2.80 3.59
C THR A 81 8.60 4.19 4.08
N GLU A 82 8.81 4.49 5.37
CA GLU A 82 8.55 5.81 5.96
C GLU A 82 9.34 6.91 5.23
N GLU A 83 10.64 6.71 5.04
CA GLU A 83 11.51 7.64 4.30
C GLU A 83 11.03 7.82 2.85
N SER A 84 10.66 6.74 2.18
CA SER A 84 10.18 6.79 0.79
C SER A 84 8.84 7.52 0.64
N LEU A 85 7.95 7.43 1.62
CA LEU A 85 6.63 8.09 1.58
C LEU A 85 6.75 9.62 1.56
N HIS A 86 7.78 10.18 2.20
CA HIS A 86 8.04 11.63 2.16
C HIS A 86 8.33 12.15 0.74
N HIS A 87 8.68 11.24 -0.18
CA HIS A 87 8.94 11.56 -1.57
C HIS A 87 7.74 11.29 -2.48
N VAL A 88 6.56 10.94 -1.98
CA VAL A 88 5.37 10.69 -2.79
C VAL A 88 4.45 11.92 -2.78
N ASP A 89 4.02 12.36 -3.95
CA ASP A 89 3.04 13.44 -4.05
C ASP A 89 1.68 13.02 -3.46
N THR A 90 1.04 13.93 -2.73
CA THR A 90 -0.26 13.69 -2.05
C THR A 90 -1.35 13.15 -2.98
N SER A 91 -1.33 13.51 -4.26
CA SER A 91 -2.30 13.04 -5.26
C SER A 91 -2.24 11.53 -5.52
N PHE A 92 -1.11 10.86 -5.26
CA PHE A 92 -1.03 9.41 -5.37
C PHE A 92 -1.80 8.71 -4.25
N PHE A 93 -1.89 9.30 -3.05
CA PHE A 93 -2.60 8.68 -1.93
C PHE A 93 -4.12 8.62 -2.13
N LEU A 94 -4.64 9.32 -3.15
CA LEU A 94 -6.04 9.25 -3.57
C LEU A 94 -6.29 7.99 -4.42
N GLY A 95 -6.02 6.82 -3.84
CA GLY A 95 -6.31 5.51 -4.43
C GLY A 95 -5.25 4.92 -5.36
N LYS A 96 -4.08 5.57 -5.50
CA LYS A 96 -2.95 5.10 -6.33
C LYS A 96 -1.74 4.64 -5.51
N VAL A 97 -1.90 4.54 -4.19
CA VAL A 97 -0.92 3.93 -3.29
C VAL A 97 -1.58 2.75 -2.58
N CYS A 98 -0.89 1.62 -2.57
CA CYS A 98 -1.27 0.40 -1.86
C CYS A 98 -0.12 -0.04 -0.94
N PHE A 99 -0.46 -0.65 0.19
CA PHE A 99 0.51 -1.24 1.11
C PHE A 99 0.31 -2.75 1.16
N LEU A 100 1.38 -3.50 0.89
CA LEU A 100 1.44 -4.94 1.02
C LEU A 100 2.36 -5.30 2.18
N ALA A 101 1.79 -5.62 3.34
CA ALA A 101 2.56 -6.07 4.48
C ALA A 101 2.81 -7.59 4.40
N THR A 102 4.07 -8.00 4.53
CA THR A 102 4.49 -9.40 4.56
C THR A 102 4.96 -9.79 5.97
N GLY A 103 4.84 -11.08 6.31
CA GLY A 103 5.31 -11.60 7.60
C GLY A 103 4.33 -11.50 8.78
N GLY A 104 3.20 -10.80 8.64
CA GLY A 104 2.18 -10.66 9.70
C GLY A 104 1.30 -11.90 9.97
N GLY A 105 1.49 -12.98 9.20
CA GLY A 105 0.64 -14.16 9.21
C GLY A 105 1.08 -15.31 10.11
N ARG A 106 2.14 -15.18 10.93
CA ARG A 106 2.43 -16.17 11.99
C ARG A 106 1.47 -15.98 13.16
N LEU A 107 0.17 -16.15 12.91
CA LEU A 107 -0.76 -16.51 13.97
C LEU A 107 -0.27 -17.85 14.54
N PRO A 108 -0.04 -17.99 15.85
CA PRO A 108 0.24 -19.28 16.43
C PRO A 108 -0.98 -20.16 16.15
N SER A 109 -0.84 -21.06 15.17
CA SER A 109 -1.77 -22.17 14.97
C SER A 109 -1.75 -22.98 16.25
N ARG A 110 -2.72 -22.77 17.15
CA ARG A 110 -3.02 -23.68 18.24
C ARG A 110 -3.45 -25.00 17.61
N HIS A 111 -2.47 -25.85 17.31
CA HIS A 111 -2.68 -27.24 16.97
C HIS A 111 -3.05 -28.00 18.25
N GLY A 112 -4.34 -28.00 18.58
CA GLY A 112 -4.99 -29.12 19.27
C GLY A 112 -5.58 -30.06 18.20
N PRO A 113 -5.56 -31.38 18.38
CA PRO A 113 -5.94 -32.31 17.33
C PRO A 113 -7.48 -32.41 17.16
N ALA A 114 -7.95 -32.01 15.96
CA ALA A 114 -9.05 -32.55 15.12
C ALA A 114 -10.49 -32.71 15.70
N PRO A 115 -11.54 -33.02 14.88
CA PRO A 115 -11.77 -32.84 13.44
C PRO A 115 -13.09 -32.10 13.11
N GLY A 116 -13.20 -31.52 11.91
CA GLY A 116 -14.50 -31.06 11.38
C GLY A 116 -14.34 -30.23 10.11
N ALA A 117 -14.69 -30.82 8.97
CA ALA A 117 -14.61 -30.20 7.66
C ALA A 117 -15.57 -29.01 7.55
N HIS A 118 -15.05 -27.81 7.35
CA HIS A 118 -15.69 -26.76 6.55
C HIS A 118 -14.61 -25.82 6.03
N ALA A 119 -14.58 -25.66 4.71
CA ALA A 119 -13.70 -24.75 3.99
C ALA A 119 -13.79 -23.34 4.58
N ALA A 120 -12.69 -22.85 5.15
CA ALA A 120 -12.59 -21.49 5.67
C ALA A 120 -12.44 -20.52 4.50
N ASP A 121 -13.57 -19.87 4.22
CA ASP A 121 -13.73 -18.61 3.53
C ASP A 121 -12.60 -17.63 3.90
N LEU A 122 -11.75 -17.27 2.93
CA LEU A 122 -10.71 -16.24 3.10
C LEU A 122 -11.36 -14.84 3.04
N ARG A 123 -12.23 -14.55 4.01
CA ARG A 123 -12.72 -13.18 4.23
C ARG A 123 -11.72 -12.43 5.08
N TRP A 124 -10.98 -11.55 4.41
CA TRP A 124 -10.25 -10.46 5.04
C TRP A 124 -11.16 -9.75 6.06
N PRO A 125 -10.74 -9.54 7.32
CA PRO A 125 -11.54 -8.76 8.25
C PRO A 125 -11.66 -7.34 7.70
N HIS A 126 -12.89 -6.98 7.33
CA HIS A 126 -13.25 -5.63 6.96
C HIS A 126 -12.71 -4.64 8.00
N ALA A 127 -12.25 -3.50 7.50
CA ALA A 127 -11.85 -2.32 8.22
C ALA A 127 -12.60 -2.18 9.56
N ARG A 128 -11.86 -2.12 10.67
CA ARG A 128 -12.37 -1.52 11.89
C ARG A 128 -12.74 -0.08 11.54
N CYS A 129 -14.02 0.16 11.29
CA CYS A 129 -14.58 1.50 11.32
C CYS A 129 -14.25 2.07 12.70
N LEU A 130 -13.39 3.07 12.73
CA LEU A 130 -13.28 3.96 13.88
C LEU A 130 -14.66 4.58 14.03
N SER A 131 -15.41 4.12 15.03
CA SER A 131 -16.61 4.83 15.46
C SER A 131 -16.17 6.17 15.99
N PRO A 132 -16.80 7.30 15.63
CA PRO A 132 -16.53 8.55 16.30
C PRO A 132 -17.12 8.44 17.71
N GLU A 133 -16.25 8.29 18.70
CA GLU A 133 -16.62 8.50 20.10
C GLU A 133 -16.88 10.00 20.26
N SER A 134 -18.15 10.40 20.11
CA SER A 134 -18.60 11.74 20.43
C SER A 134 -18.77 11.83 21.94
N ALA A 135 -17.79 12.45 22.60
CA ALA A 135 -17.90 12.89 23.98
C ALA A 135 -17.84 14.43 23.99
N VAL A 136 -19.01 15.05 23.79
CA VAL A 136 -19.24 16.43 24.22
C VAL A 136 -20.00 16.33 25.54
N PRO A 137 -19.42 16.75 26.68
CA PRO A 137 -20.23 17.06 27.84
C PRO A 137 -20.90 18.42 27.63
N ASP A 138 -22.22 18.42 27.70
CA ASP A 138 -23.07 19.58 27.97
C ASP A 138 -22.52 20.35 29.17
N GLU A 139 -22.05 21.58 28.98
CA GLU A 139 -21.78 22.52 30.07
C GLU A 139 -22.66 23.77 29.89
N GLU A 140 -23.82 23.69 30.52
CA GLU A 140 -24.41 24.69 31.41
C GLU A 140 -24.49 26.17 30.95
N LEU A 141 -25.67 26.48 30.42
CA LEU A 141 -26.48 27.68 30.67
C LEU A 141 -25.96 28.65 31.76
N ARG A 142 -25.56 29.88 31.39
CA ARG A 142 -25.83 31.12 32.15
C ARG A 142 -25.47 32.40 31.37
N GLU A 143 -26.47 33.24 31.12
CA GLU A 143 -26.27 34.68 30.82
C GLU A 143 -25.70 35.40 32.05
N PRO A 144 -25.05 36.56 31.86
CA PRO A 144 -25.77 37.81 32.16
C PRO A 144 -25.44 39.01 31.26
N LEU A 145 -26.47 39.80 30.96
CA LEU A 145 -26.42 41.20 30.50
C LEU A 145 -25.90 42.14 31.61
N PRO A 146 -25.32 43.28 31.20
CA PRO A 146 -25.90 44.58 31.56
C PRO A 146 -26.27 45.44 30.34
#